data_AF-A0A085ZJ66-F1
#
_entry.id   AF-A0A085ZJ66-F1
#
_cell.length_a   1.000
_cell.length_b   1.000
_cell.length_c   1.000
_cell.angle_alpha   90.00
_cell.angle_beta   90.00
_cell.angle_gamma   90.00
#
_symmetry.space_group_name_H-M   'P 1'
#
loop_
_entity.id
_entity.type
_entity.pdbx_description
1 polymer ?
#
loop_
_entity_poly.entity_id
_entity_poly.type
_entity_poly.pdbx_seq_one_letter_code
_entity_poly.pdbx_strand_id
1 'polypeptide(L)'
;MTDNDSHTRWQNILITQLGLANNLIILLAVGLLGFGITFLKDVTVLSFYQKIFFWCSCILILVSIGFGITVIINRLDDFKITAQIARKRQTGNRDGIENDRQESKGLGKQTWNYFIIQVSTFLVGFLCLLVLILIQYKDKIA
;
A
#
# COMPACT_ATOMS: atom_id res chain seq x y z
N MET A 1 5.82 -3.86 -35.50
CA MET A 1 5.36 -3.60 -34.11
C MET A 1 5.96 -2.28 -33.70
N THR A 2 5.15 -1.22 -33.63
CA THR A 2 5.60 0.12 -33.27
C THR A 2 5.90 0.17 -31.78
N ASP A 3 7.05 0.71 -31.38
CA ASP A 3 7.50 0.77 -29.97
C ASP A 3 6.44 1.34 -29.00
N ASN A 4 5.53 2.17 -29.50
CA ASN A 4 4.42 2.73 -28.73
C ASN A 4 3.48 1.66 -28.13
N ASP A 5 3.30 0.52 -28.79
CA ASP A 5 2.47 -0.59 -28.30
C ASP A 5 3.18 -1.40 -27.21
N SER A 6 4.51 -1.49 -27.27
CA SER A 6 5.29 -2.18 -26.24
C SER A 6 5.31 -1.37 -24.94
N HIS A 7 5.55 -0.05 -25.04
CA HIS A 7 5.55 0.86 -23.89
C HIS A 7 4.21 0.89 -23.16
N THR A 8 3.11 1.05 -23.89
CA THR A 8 1.76 1.06 -23.29
C THR A 8 1.40 -0.28 -22.64
N ARG A 9 1.82 -1.40 -23.23
CA ARG A 9 1.63 -2.73 -22.63
C ARG A 9 2.39 -2.87 -21.32
N TRP A 10 3.67 -2.49 -21.28
CA TRP A 10 4.48 -2.56 -20.05
C TRP A 10 3.96 -1.62 -18.96
N GLN A 11 3.47 -0.44 -19.32
CA GLN A 11 2.83 0.47 -18.38
C GLN A 11 1.57 -0.14 -17.76
N ASN A 12 0.70 -0.76 -18.56
CA ASN A 12 -0.50 -1.45 -18.05
C ASN A 12 -0.16 -2.62 -17.12
N ILE A 13 0.88 -3.39 -17.45
CA ILE A 13 1.38 -4.47 -16.58
C ILE A 13 1.87 -3.88 -15.26
N LEU A 14 2.70 -2.84 -15.30
CA LEU A 14 3.26 -2.20 -14.10
C LEU A 14 2.17 -1.63 -13.20
N ILE A 15 1.19 -0.94 -13.79
CA ILE A 15 0.00 -0.47 -13.07
C ILE A 15 -0.66 -1.68 -12.42
N THR A 16 -1.03 -2.72 -13.17
CA THR A 16 -1.70 -3.91 -12.62
C THR A 16 -0.95 -4.53 -11.43
N GLN A 17 0.36 -4.73 -11.56
CA GLN A 17 1.21 -5.29 -10.51
C GLN A 17 1.25 -4.41 -9.25
N LEU A 18 1.30 -3.08 -9.40
CA LEU A 18 1.21 -2.16 -8.26
C LEU A 18 -0.09 -2.33 -7.46
N GLY A 19 -1.20 -2.62 -8.14
CA GLY A 19 -2.51 -2.77 -7.49
C GLY A 19 -2.61 -4.09 -6.74
N LEU A 20 -2.10 -5.15 -7.35
CA LEU A 20 -1.96 -6.46 -6.71
C LEU A 20 -1.06 -6.36 -5.47
N ALA A 21 0.11 -5.71 -5.58
CA ALA A 21 1.05 -5.54 -4.48
C ALA A 21 0.42 -4.72 -3.33
N ASN A 22 -0.26 -3.61 -3.64
CA ASN A 22 -0.96 -2.81 -2.63
C ASN A 22 -2.01 -3.63 -1.87
N ASN A 23 -2.86 -4.36 -2.58
CA ASN A 23 -3.91 -5.17 -1.96
C ASN A 23 -3.32 -6.30 -1.09
N LEU A 24 -2.23 -6.91 -1.55
CA LEU A 24 -1.50 -7.91 -0.77
C LEU A 24 -0.97 -7.31 0.54
N ILE A 25 -0.37 -6.12 0.52
CA ILE A 25 0.15 -5.46 1.72
C ILE A 25 -0.99 -5.12 2.69
N ILE A 26 -2.13 -4.62 2.20
CA ILE A 26 -3.30 -4.35 3.05
C ILE A 26 -3.78 -5.64 3.72
N LEU A 27 -3.90 -6.73 2.95
CA LEU A 27 -4.32 -8.02 3.49
C LEU A 27 -3.37 -8.52 4.58
N LEU A 28 -2.06 -8.46 4.32
CA LEU A 28 -1.03 -8.84 5.29
C LEU A 28 -1.07 -7.94 6.53
N ALA A 29 -1.27 -6.64 6.37
CA ALA A 29 -1.38 -5.68 7.46
C ALA A 29 -2.59 -5.97 8.36
N VAL A 30 -3.76 -6.24 7.78
CA VAL A 30 -4.96 -6.64 8.53
C VAL A 30 -4.75 -7.98 9.23
N GLY A 31 -4.15 -8.96 8.54
CA GLY A 31 -3.81 -10.26 9.13
C GLY A 31 -2.85 -10.11 10.31
N LEU A 32 -1.85 -9.25 10.21
CA LEU A 32 -0.88 -8.97 11.26
C LEU A 32 -1.52 -8.30 12.48
N LEU A 33 -2.47 -7.38 12.29
CA LEU A 33 -3.26 -6.81 13.39
C LEU A 33 -4.12 -7.87 14.08
N GLY A 34 -4.81 -8.71 13.30
CA GLY A 34 -5.61 -9.81 13.84
C GLY A 34 -4.76 -10.80 14.64
N PHE A 35 -3.58 -11.13 14.13
CA PHE A 35 -2.59 -11.92 14.85
C PHE A 35 -2.14 -11.22 16.14
N GLY A 36 -1.80 -9.93 16.09
CA GLY A 36 -1.38 -9.16 17.27
C GLY A 36 -2.42 -9.14 18.38
N ILE A 37 -3.71 -9.05 18.04
CA ILE A 37 -4.83 -9.13 19.00
C ILE A 37 -4.91 -10.53 19.63
N THR A 38 -4.74 -11.58 18.83
CA THR A 38 -4.77 -12.97 19.31
C THR A 38 -3.58 -13.25 20.21
N PHE A 39 -2.38 -12.83 19.79
CA PHE A 39 -1.15 -12.92 20.59
C PHE A 39 -1.31 -12.23 21.96
N LEU A 40 -2.00 -11.09 22.03
CA LEU A 40 -2.24 -10.39 23.30
C LEU A 40 -3.11 -11.19 24.28
N LYS A 41 -3.95 -12.11 23.80
CA LYS A 41 -4.76 -12.99 24.67
C LYS A 41 -3.93 -14.07 25.33
N ASP A 42 -2.88 -14.54 24.66
CA ASP A 42 -2.02 -15.64 25.14
C ASP A 42 -0.89 -15.15 26.05
N VAL A 43 -0.63 -13.84 26.09
CA VAL A 43 0.41 -13.25 26.93
C VAL A 43 -0.15 -12.78 28.27
N THR A 44 0.41 -13.30 29.36
CA THR A 44 -0.05 -13.02 30.73
C THR A 44 0.44 -11.69 31.28
N VAL A 45 1.68 -11.28 31.02
CA VAL A 45 2.22 -9.97 31.45
C VAL A 45 3.21 -9.43 30.44
N LEU A 46 2.91 -8.27 29.83
CA LEU A 46 3.87 -7.52 29.02
C LEU A 46 4.64 -6.52 29.88
N SER A 47 5.95 -6.47 29.68
CA SER A 47 6.82 -5.42 30.23
C SER A 47 6.47 -4.04 29.64
N PHE A 48 6.80 -2.96 30.35
CA PHE A 48 6.53 -1.59 29.90
C PHE A 48 7.07 -1.31 28.49
N TYR A 49 8.31 -1.72 28.21
CA TYR A 49 8.91 -1.59 26.88
C TYR A 49 8.15 -2.37 25.80
N GLN A 50 7.75 -3.61 26.09
CA GLN A 50 6.99 -4.43 25.14
C GLN A 50 5.62 -3.80 24.82
N LYS A 51 4.95 -3.18 25.80
CA LYS A 51 3.70 -2.44 25.56
C LYS A 51 3.92 -1.28 24.59
N ILE A 52 5.00 -0.52 24.74
CA ILE A 52 5.33 0.59 23.83
C ILE A 52 5.59 0.06 22.41
N PHE A 53 6.40 -0.99 22.27
CA PHE A 53 6.67 -1.62 20.97
C PHE A 53 5.40 -2.15 20.30
N PHE A 54 4.50 -2.77 21.07
CA PHE A 54 3.22 -3.26 20.58
C PHE A 54 2.34 -2.12 20.04
N TRP A 55 2.12 -1.08 20.84
CA TRP A 55 1.29 0.06 20.41
C TRP A 55 1.91 0.80 19.22
N CYS A 56 3.23 1.00 19.23
CA CYS A 56 3.95 1.59 18.11
C CYS A 56 3.75 0.79 16.83
N SER A 57 3.91 -0.54 16.90
CA SER A 57 3.65 -1.45 15.79
C SER A 57 2.21 -1.34 15.28
N CYS A 58 1.21 -1.39 16.17
CA CYS A 58 -0.19 -1.30 15.80
C CYS A 58 -0.50 0.03 15.08
N ILE A 59 0.02 1.15 15.60
CA ILE A 59 -0.16 2.47 14.98
C ILE A 59 0.48 2.50 13.59
N LEU A 60 1.72 2.00 13.44
CA LEU A 60 2.40 1.94 12.15
C LEU A 60 1.65 1.09 11.12
N ILE A 61 1.11 -0.05 11.54
CA ILE A 61 0.32 -0.93 10.66
C ILE A 61 -1.00 -0.25 10.25
N LEU A 62 -1.68 0.44 11.18
CA LEU A 62 -2.89 1.22 10.87
C LEU A 62 -2.60 2.36 9.89
N VAL A 63 -1.49 3.07 10.09
CA VAL A 63 -1.03 4.12 9.17
C VAL A 63 -0.74 3.54 7.79
N SER A 64 -0.10 2.38 7.71
CA SER A 64 0.12 1.66 6.44
C SER A 64 -1.21 1.35 5.73
N ILE A 65 -2.20 0.82 6.44
CA ILE A 65 -3.54 0.54 5.87
C ILE A 65 -4.17 1.83 5.33
N GLY A 66 -4.08 2.93 6.10
CA GLY A 66 -4.57 4.25 5.66
C GLY A 66 -3.96 4.70 4.34
N PHE A 67 -2.63 4.65 4.23
CA PHE A 67 -1.94 4.97 2.96
C PHE A 67 -2.32 4.01 1.83
N GLY A 68 -2.48 2.71 2.11
CA GLY A 68 -2.93 1.73 1.13
C GLY A 68 -4.31 2.02 0.57
N ILE A 69 -5.24 2.52 1.41
CA ILE A 69 -6.56 2.97 0.95
C ILE A 69 -6.42 4.23 0.08
N THR A 70 -5.60 5.20 0.46
CA THR A 70 -5.32 6.39 -0.36
C THR A 70 -4.73 6.02 -1.73
N VAL A 71 -3.84 5.03 -1.79
CA VAL A 71 -3.29 4.49 -3.05
C VAL A 71 -4.40 3.93 -3.94
N ILE A 72 -5.39 3.21 -3.38
CA ILE A 72 -6.53 2.68 -4.14
C ILE A 72 -7.39 3.81 -4.70
N ILE A 73 -7.69 4.84 -3.90
CA ILE A 73 -8.52 5.97 -4.33
C ILE A 73 -7.83 6.73 -5.46
N ASN A 74 -6.56 7.12 -5.27
CA ASN A 74 -5.79 7.84 -6.30
C ASN A 74 -5.72 7.07 -7.61
N ARG A 75 -5.58 5.75 -7.52
CA ARG A 75 -5.55 4.87 -8.68
C ARG A 75 -6.90 4.77 -9.38
N LEU A 76 -8.00 4.74 -8.63
CA LEU A 76 -9.34 4.76 -9.21
C LEU A 76 -9.56 6.05 -10.00
N ASP A 77 -9.06 7.18 -9.50
CA ASP A 77 -9.15 8.47 -10.19
C ASP A 77 -8.25 8.52 -11.43
N ASP A 78 -7.03 7.96 -11.37
CA ASP A 78 -6.17 7.82 -12.55
C ASP A 78 -6.81 6.97 -13.66
N PHE A 79 -7.54 5.90 -13.30
CA PHE A 79 -8.31 5.12 -14.26
C PHE A 79 -9.47 5.92 -14.88
N LYS A 80 -10.18 6.74 -14.10
CA LYS A 80 -11.25 7.60 -14.63
C LYS A 80 -10.69 8.59 -15.65
N ILE A 81 -9.59 9.26 -15.34
CA ILE A 81 -8.95 10.23 -16.24
C ILE A 81 -8.46 9.53 -17.51
N THR A 82 -7.82 8.36 -17.38
CA THR A 82 -7.36 7.58 -18.53
C THR A 82 -8.53 7.16 -19.44
N ALA A 83 -9.66 6.74 -18.86
CA ALA A 83 -10.86 6.40 -19.61
C ALA A 83 -11.48 7.63 -20.31
N GLN A 84 -11.47 8.80 -19.65
CA GLN A 84 -11.91 10.06 -20.25
C GLN A 84 -11.04 10.47 -21.43
N ILE A 85 -9.71 10.38 -21.31
CA ILE A 85 -8.77 10.66 -22.40
C ILE A 85 -9.02 9.71 -23.59
N ALA A 86 -9.22 8.40 -23.32
CA ALA A 86 -9.51 7.43 -24.36
C ALA A 86 -10.82 7.76 -25.10
N ARG A 87 -11.87 8.15 -24.36
CA ARG A 87 -13.15 8.56 -24.93
C ARG A 87 -13.03 9.84 -25.77
N LYS A 88 -12.33 10.87 -25.27
CA LYS A 88 -12.07 12.13 -26.00
C LYS A 88 -11.33 11.88 -27.32
N ARG A 89 -10.37 10.95 -27.34
CA ARG A 89 -9.69 10.53 -28.58
C ARG A 89 -10.62 9.87 -29.59
N GLN A 90 -11.58 9.05 -29.13
CA GLN A 90 -12.55 8.39 -30.00
C GLN A 90 -13.60 9.36 -30.58
N THR A 91 -14.06 10.34 -29.80
CA THR A 91 -15.03 11.34 -30.27
C THR A 91 -14.41 12.50 -31.07
N GLY A 92 -13.09 12.50 -31.27
CA GLY A 92 -12.38 13.54 -32.02
C GLY A 92 -12.27 14.89 -31.29
N ASN A 93 -12.80 14.99 -30.06
CA ASN A 93 -12.71 16.19 -29.24
C ASN A 93 -11.34 16.21 -28.53
N ARG A 94 -10.42 17.04 -29.04
CA ARG A 94 -9.04 17.14 -28.53
C ARG A 94 -8.86 18.17 -27.40
N ASP A 95 -9.92 18.85 -26.99
CA ASP A 95 -9.83 19.89 -25.97
C ASP A 95 -9.48 19.31 -24.60
N GLY A 96 -8.48 19.93 -23.96
CA GLY A 96 -8.07 19.62 -22.59
C GLY A 96 -7.28 18.31 -22.41
N ILE A 97 -6.98 17.56 -23.47
CA ILE A 97 -6.24 16.28 -23.36
C ILE A 97 -4.87 16.44 -22.67
N GLU A 98 -4.18 17.58 -22.89
CA GLU A 98 -2.88 17.81 -22.27
C GLU A 98 -2.98 18.14 -20.77
N ASN A 99 -4.06 18.80 -20.34
CA ASN A 99 -4.33 19.04 -18.92
C ASN A 99 -4.64 17.72 -18.20
N ASP A 100 -5.51 16.88 -18.78
CA ASP A 100 -5.84 15.55 -18.26
C ASP A 100 -4.57 14.67 -18.14
N ARG A 101 -3.63 14.81 -19.08
CA ARG A 101 -2.33 14.10 -19.04
C ARG A 101 -1.43 14.60 -17.91
N GLN A 102 -1.38 15.90 -17.66
CA GLN A 102 -0.59 16.44 -16.56
C GLN A 102 -1.14 15.99 -15.21
N GLU A 103 -2.47 15.96 -15.06
CA GLU A 103 -3.16 15.49 -13.87
C GLU A 103 -2.85 14.00 -13.59
N SER A 104 -2.99 13.13 -14.60
CA SER A 104 -2.64 11.71 -14.48
C SER A 104 -1.17 11.49 -14.10
N LYS A 105 -0.23 12.26 -14.67
CA LYS A 105 1.19 12.20 -14.26
C LYS A 105 1.40 12.59 -12.80
N GLY A 106 0.68 13.61 -12.32
CA GLY A 106 0.71 14.04 -10.93
C GLY A 106 0.22 12.95 -9.98
N LEU A 107 -0.94 12.36 -10.29
CA LEU A 107 -1.53 11.25 -9.53
C LEU A 107 -0.62 10.03 -9.49
N GLY A 108 0.02 9.68 -10.61
CA GLY A 108 0.97 8.57 -10.67
C GLY A 108 2.15 8.75 -9.72
N LYS A 109 2.73 9.96 -9.66
CA LYS A 109 3.84 10.26 -8.73
C LYS A 109 3.40 10.21 -7.27
N GLN A 110 2.22 10.75 -6.95
CA GLN A 110 1.68 10.70 -5.60
C GLN A 110 1.39 9.25 -5.16
N THR A 111 0.81 8.45 -6.05
CA THR A 111 0.50 7.03 -5.80
C THR A 111 1.76 6.25 -5.45
N TRP A 112 2.86 6.47 -6.19
CA TRP A 112 4.13 5.81 -5.89
C TRP A 112 4.72 6.22 -4.54
N ASN A 113 4.67 7.51 -4.21
CA ASN A 113 5.13 8.00 -2.90
C ASN A 113 4.32 7.40 -1.75
N TYR A 114 3.00 7.38 -1.85
CA TYR A 114 2.14 6.79 -0.81
C TYR A 114 2.37 5.28 -0.69
N PHE A 115 2.59 4.59 -1.81
CA PHE A 115 2.91 3.17 -1.80
C PHE A 115 4.25 2.89 -1.09
N ILE A 116 5.30 3.68 -1.32
CA ILE A 116 6.57 3.53 -0.61
C ILE A 116 6.39 3.76 0.90
N ILE A 117 5.63 4.79 1.29
CA ILE A 117 5.36 5.09 2.70
C ILE A 117 4.58 3.94 3.35
N GLN A 118 3.56 3.40 2.68
CA GLN A 118 2.81 2.22 3.13
C GLN A 118 3.72 1.01 3.35
N VAL A 119 4.54 0.66 2.35
CA VAL A 119 5.47 -0.49 2.44
C VAL A 119 6.43 -0.29 3.60
N SER A 120 7.00 0.91 3.73
CA SER A 120 7.98 1.22 4.76
C SER A 120 7.37 1.13 6.16
N THR A 121 6.19 1.74 6.36
CA THR A 121 5.48 1.71 7.66
C THR A 121 5.01 0.30 8.01
N PHE A 122 4.53 -0.47 7.03
CA PHE A 122 4.22 -1.89 7.21
C PHE A 122 5.42 -2.70 7.66
N LEU A 123 6.56 -2.58 6.96
CA LEU A 123 7.77 -3.34 7.28
C LEU A 123 8.31 -3.00 8.67
N VAL A 124 8.36 -1.71 9.03
CA VAL A 124 8.81 -1.30 10.36
C VAL A 124 7.86 -1.84 11.44
N GLY A 125 6.54 -1.72 11.24
CA GLY A 125 5.55 -2.29 12.16
C GLY A 125 5.69 -3.81 12.31
N PHE A 126 5.82 -4.52 11.19
CA PHE A 126 6.06 -5.96 11.17
C PHE A 126 7.31 -6.37 11.95
N LEU A 127 8.44 -5.70 11.73
CA LEU A 127 9.68 -5.99 12.44
C LEU A 127 9.56 -5.74 13.95
N CYS A 128 8.90 -4.64 14.35
CA CYS A 128 8.63 -4.37 15.76
C CYS A 128 7.80 -5.49 16.41
N LEU A 129 6.73 -5.95 15.74
CA LEU A 129 5.89 -7.03 16.25
C LEU A 129 6.66 -8.37 16.31
N LEU A 130 7.47 -8.65 15.29
CA LEU A 130 8.30 -9.85 15.23
C LEU A 130 9.33 -9.90 16.35
N VAL A 131 10.03 -8.79 16.63
CA VAL A 131 10.95 -8.68 17.76
C VAL A 131 10.22 -8.92 19.09
N LEU A 132 9.02 -8.39 19.26
CA LEU A 132 8.21 -8.59 20.45
C LEU A 132 7.87 -10.07 20.68
N ILE A 133 7.44 -10.77 19.62
CA ILE A 133 7.15 -12.21 19.68
C ILE A 133 8.40 -12.99 20.07
N LEU A 134 9.54 -12.71 19.43
CA LEU A 134 10.80 -13.40 19.72
C LEU A 134 11.23 -13.22 21.18
N ILE A 135 11.08 -12.03 21.75
CA ILE A 135 11.36 -11.79 23.17
C ILE A 135 10.43 -12.61 24.05
N GLN A 136 9.12 -12.63 23.74
CA GLN A 136 8.13 -13.33 24.56
C GLN A 136 8.29 -14.86 24.52
N TYR A 137 8.68 -15.41 23.38
CA TYR A 137 8.87 -16.85 23.20
C TYR A 137 10.29 -17.33 23.48
N LYS A 138 11.26 -16.43 23.68
CA LYS A 138 12.62 -16.80 24.07
C LYS A 138 12.62 -17.72 25.30
N ASP A 139 11.79 -17.41 26.28
CA ASP A 139 11.70 -18.15 27.54
C ASP A 139 10.92 -19.47 27.42
N LYS A 140 10.23 -19.71 26.30
CA LYS A 140 9.52 -20.97 26.02
C LYS A 140 10.30 -21.94 25.14
N ILE A 141 11.32 -21.44 24.42
CA ILE A 141 12.13 -22.23 23.48
C ILE A 141 13.45 -22.68 24.14
N ALA A 142 13.93 -21.94 25.14
CA ALA A 142 15.08 -22.31 25.98
C ALA A 142 14.67 -23.24 27.13
#